data_AF-A0A7C3Z8G3-F1
#
_entry.id   AF-A0A7C3Z8G3-F1
#
_cell.length_a   1.000
_cell.length_b   1.000
_cell.length_c   1.000
_cell.angle_alpha   90.00
_cell.angle_beta   90.00
_cell.angle_gamma   90.00
#
_symmetry.space_group_name_H-M   'P 1'
#
loop_
_entity.id
_entity.type
_entity.pdbx_description
1 polymer ?
#
loop_
_entity_poly.entity_id
_entity_poly.type
_entity_poly.pdbx_seq_one_letter_code
_entity_poly.pdbx_strand_id
1 'polypeptide(L)'
;MEGTFETILREEIALLEELIASLRQERQAIVSFSLEGLTKVNEERQEILRRLHLLEERRRGLEPRGPEDRNLLDRLRPLVSEALSRMERNRDLLSFCIGHVERSIERILTFLRREGAGEKDRLSLFVSREV
;
A
#
# COMPACT_ATOMS: atom_id res chain seq x y z
N MET A 1 34.64 -4.46 -2.07
CA MET A 1 34.78 -3.90 -0.71
C MET A 1 33.77 -4.61 0.17
N GLU A 2 34.22 -5.49 1.08
CA GLU A 2 33.35 -6.01 2.13
C GLU A 2 32.94 -4.83 3.02
N GLY A 3 31.64 -4.60 3.15
CA GLY A 3 31.10 -3.53 3.98
C GLY A 3 31.23 -3.92 5.45
N THR A 4 31.68 -3.01 6.31
CA THR A 4 31.66 -3.24 7.75
C THR A 4 30.21 -3.31 8.25
N PHE A 5 29.96 -3.99 9.38
CA PHE A 5 28.63 -4.09 10.00
C PHE A 5 27.98 -2.70 10.18
N GLU A 6 28.75 -1.74 10.68
CA GLU A 6 28.38 -0.33 10.81
C GLU A 6 27.92 0.30 9.48
N THR A 7 28.66 0.07 8.39
CA THR A 7 28.34 0.63 7.06
C THR A 7 27.02 0.06 6.55
N ILE A 8 26.83 -1.25 6.70
CA ILE A 8 25.59 -1.93 6.30
C ILE A 8 24.40 -1.39 7.10
N LEU A 9 24.55 -1.21 8.42
CA LEU A 9 23.47 -0.64 9.24
C LEU A 9 23.11 0.79 8.86
N ARG A 10 24.10 1.63 8.54
CA ARG A 10 23.82 3.00 8.05
C ARG A 10 23.03 2.97 6.74
N GLU A 11 23.39 2.08 5.82
CA GLU A 11 22.66 1.88 4.57
C GLU A 11 21.23 1.34 4.81
N GLU A 12 21.05 0.37 5.72
CA GLU A 12 19.73 -0.15 6.09
C GLU A 12 18.86 0.96 6.70
N ILE A 13 19.40 1.79 7.59
CA ILE A 13 18.69 2.93 8.18
C ILE A 13 18.24 3.92 7.09
N ALA A 14 19.14 4.30 6.18
CA ALA A 14 18.80 5.21 5.09
C ALA A 14 17.68 4.65 4.20
N LEU A 15 17.76 3.35 3.86
CA LEU A 15 16.72 2.67 3.08
C LEU A 15 15.38 2.56 3.82
N LEU A 16 15.40 2.37 5.14
CA LEU A 16 14.16 2.37 5.94
C LEU A 16 13.53 3.77 5.98
N GLU A 17 14.33 4.83 6.07
CA GLU A 17 13.85 6.21 5.96
C GLU A 17 13.24 6.49 4.58
N GLU A 18 13.87 6.01 3.50
CA GLU A 18 13.31 6.02 2.13
C GLU A 18 12.00 5.23 2.04
N LEU A 19 11.93 4.03 2.62
CA LEU A 19 10.72 3.21 2.65
C LEU A 19 9.58 3.93 3.37
N ILE A 20 9.85 4.54 4.52
CA ILE A 20 8.87 5.30 5.28
C ILE A 20 8.35 6.50 4.47
N ALA A 21 9.23 7.19 3.73
CA ALA A 21 8.83 8.27 2.84
C ALA A 21 7.94 7.76 1.69
N SER A 22 8.30 6.65 1.06
CA SER A 22 7.50 5.97 0.02
C SER A 22 6.11 5.57 0.55
N LEU A 23 6.02 5.02 1.78
CA LEU A 23 4.73 4.67 2.39
C LEU A 23 3.85 5.90 2.67
N ARG A 24 4.44 7.08 2.94
CA ARG A 24 3.68 8.34 3.05
C ARG A 24 3.13 8.77 1.69
N GLN A 25 3.92 8.60 0.62
CA GLN A 25 3.46 8.89 -0.75
C GLN A 25 2.37 7.92 -1.20
N GLU A 26 2.48 6.64 -0.87
CA GLU A 26 1.42 5.66 -1.11
C GLU A 26 0.12 6.12 -0.48
N ARG A 27 0.15 6.50 0.80
CA ARG A 27 -1.04 7.01 1.49
C ARG A 27 -1.67 8.18 0.74
N GLN A 28 -0.86 9.11 0.26
CA GLN A 28 -1.36 10.25 -0.52
C GLN A 28 -1.99 9.80 -1.84
N ALA A 29 -1.38 8.84 -2.54
CA ALA A 29 -1.92 8.27 -3.77
C ALA A 29 -3.23 7.50 -3.55
N ILE A 30 -3.36 6.77 -2.42
CA ILE A 30 -4.61 6.12 -2.03
C ILE A 30 -5.71 7.17 -1.81
N VAL A 31 -5.42 8.22 -1.04
CA VAL A 31 -6.40 9.27 -0.72
C VAL A 31 -6.83 10.05 -1.95
N SER A 32 -5.92 10.27 -2.91
CA SER A 32 -6.23 10.96 -4.17
C SER A 32 -6.77 10.02 -5.26
N PHE A 33 -6.93 8.73 -4.98
CA PHE A 33 -7.30 7.70 -5.96
C PHE A 33 -6.41 7.71 -7.22
N SER A 34 -5.13 8.02 -7.06
CA SER A 34 -4.18 8.08 -8.18
C SER A 34 -3.59 6.70 -8.47
N LEU A 35 -4.09 6.04 -9.51
CA LEU A 35 -3.56 4.74 -9.93
C LEU A 35 -2.09 4.83 -10.37
N GLU A 36 -1.73 5.87 -11.14
CA GLU A 36 -0.34 6.10 -11.55
C GLU A 36 0.58 6.31 -10.33
N GLY A 37 0.13 7.09 -9.34
CA GLY A 37 0.85 7.28 -8.09
C GLY A 37 1.04 5.98 -7.31
N LEU A 38 0.02 5.13 -7.26
CA LEU A 38 0.12 3.81 -6.61
C LEU A 38 1.11 2.89 -7.33
N THR A 39 1.07 2.84 -8.67
CA THR A 39 1.98 2.01 -9.46
C THR A 39 3.43 2.44 -9.27
N LYS A 40 3.71 3.75 -9.42
CA LYS A 40 5.06 4.29 -9.26
C LYS A 40 5.62 4.00 -7.87
N VAL A 41 4.85 4.29 -6.82
CA VAL A 41 5.28 4.08 -5.44
C VAL A 41 5.49 2.59 -5.14
N ASN A 42 4.71 1.70 -5.76
CA ASN A 42 4.89 0.25 -5.62
C ASN A 42 6.21 -0.23 -6.26
N GLU A 43 6.56 0.26 -7.45
CA GLU A 43 7.84 -0.05 -8.11
C GLU A 43 9.05 0.40 -7.27
N GLU A 44 9.02 1.65 -6.79
CA GLU A 44 10.05 2.19 -5.90
C GLU A 44 10.18 1.35 -4.62
N ARG A 45 9.06 0.95 -4.02
CA ARG A 45 9.05 0.10 -2.82
C ARG A 45 9.67 -1.26 -3.08
N GLN A 46 9.38 -1.90 -4.22
CA GLN A 46 9.97 -3.19 -4.56
C GLN A 46 11.49 -3.11 -4.71
N GLU A 47 12.01 -2.01 -5.26
CA GLU A 47 13.46 -1.78 -5.31
C GLU A 47 14.06 -1.61 -3.91
N ILE A 48 13.45 -0.77 -3.06
CA ILE A 48 13.92 -0.54 -1.68
C ILE A 48 13.94 -1.84 -0.89
N LEU A 49 12.87 -2.65 -0.97
CA LEU A 49 12.79 -3.94 -0.27
C LEU A 49 13.82 -4.95 -0.78
N ARG A 50 14.09 -4.97 -2.10
CA ARG A 50 15.17 -5.80 -2.67
C ARG A 50 16.53 -5.39 -2.12
N ARG A 51 16.82 -4.09 -2.05
CA ARG A 51 18.08 -3.56 -1.49
C ARG A 51 18.21 -3.87 0.00
N LEU A 52 17.15 -3.68 0.80
CA LEU A 52 17.12 -4.05 2.22
C LEU A 52 17.42 -5.54 2.43
N HIS A 53 16.80 -6.42 1.64
CA HIS A 53 17.05 -7.85 1.73
C HIS A 53 18.52 -8.22 1.42
N LEU A 54 19.12 -7.59 0.41
CA LEU A 54 20.54 -7.79 0.09
C LEU A 54 21.46 -7.34 1.24
N LEU A 55 21.13 -6.24 1.92
CA LEU A 55 21.89 -5.77 3.08
C LEU A 55 21.73 -6.71 4.28
N GLU A 56 20.52 -7.21 4.53
CA GLU A 56 20.25 -8.17 5.60
C GLU A 56 21.07 -9.46 5.40
N GLU A 57 21.09 -10.00 4.18
CA GLU A 57 21.89 -11.19 3.87
C GLU A 57 23.40 -10.94 4.00
N ARG A 58 23.89 -9.76 3.60
CA ARG A 58 25.29 -9.35 3.82
C ARG A 58 25.62 -9.20 5.30
N ARG A 59 24.67 -8.75 6.12
CA ARG A 59 24.83 -8.57 7.57
C ARG A 59 24.79 -9.89 8.33
N ARG A 60 24.13 -10.92 7.79
CA ARG A 60 23.83 -12.21 8.47
C ARG A 60 25.06 -13.01 8.94
N GLY A 61 26.26 -12.67 8.47
CA GLY A 61 27.53 -13.26 8.90
C GLY A 61 28.47 -12.30 9.66
N LEU A 62 28.00 -11.12 10.02
CA LEU A 62 28.78 -10.09 10.67
C LEU A 62 28.26 -9.85 12.09
N GLU A 63 29.19 -9.76 13.05
CA GLU A 63 28.88 -9.47 14.45
C GLU A 63 29.13 -7.98 14.76
N PRO A 64 28.31 -7.36 15.62
CA PRO A 64 28.55 -6.01 16.11
C PRO A 64 29.86 -5.96 16.91
N ARG A 65 30.75 -5.04 16.56
CA ARG A 65 32.12 -4.93 17.10
C ARG A 65 32.28 -3.84 18.14
N GLY A 66 31.26 -3.00 18.39
CA GLY A 66 31.37 -1.89 19.32
C GLY A 66 30.06 -1.23 19.74
N PRO A 67 30.14 -0.19 20.60
CA PRO A 67 28.98 0.57 21.05
C PRO A 67 28.27 1.31 19.91
N GLU A 68 28.99 1.73 18.86
CA GLU A 68 28.41 2.39 17.69
C GLU A 68 27.43 1.49 16.93
N ASP A 69 27.81 0.23 16.70
CA ASP A 69 26.93 -0.78 16.08
C ASP A 69 25.64 -1.00 16.89
N ARG A 70 25.76 -1.02 18.22
CA ARG A 70 24.60 -1.15 19.11
C ARG A 70 23.66 0.05 19.01
N ASN A 71 24.23 1.27 18.99
CA ASN A 71 23.44 2.50 18.81
C ASN A 71 22.70 2.50 17.47
N LEU A 72 23.34 2.02 16.40
CA LEU A 72 22.69 1.90 15.08
C LEU A 72 21.59 0.84 15.08
N LEU A 73 21.79 -0.32 15.71
CA LEU A 73 20.75 -1.33 15.88
C LEU A 73 19.54 -0.80 16.67
N ASP A 74 19.79 -0.06 17.74
CA ASP A 74 18.74 0.55 18.56
C ASP A 74 17.97 1.63 17.79
N ARG A 75 18.62 2.33 16.84
CA ARG A 75 17.96 3.26 15.91
C ARG A 75 17.17 2.54 14.82
N LEU A 76 17.62 1.36 14.37
CA LEU A 76 16.96 0.60 13.31
C LEU A 76 15.62 0.01 13.75
N ARG A 77 15.51 -0.49 14.98
CA ARG A 77 14.27 -1.08 15.53
C ARG A 77 13.03 -0.17 15.42
N PRO A 78 13.03 1.09 15.89
CA PRO A 78 11.86 1.95 15.78
C PRO A 78 11.51 2.27 14.32
N LEU A 79 12.48 2.35 13.41
CA LEU A 79 12.21 2.56 11.98
C LEU A 79 11.50 1.37 11.34
N VAL A 80 11.92 0.14 11.65
CA VAL A 80 11.21 -1.07 11.21
C VAL A 80 9.78 -1.08 11.76
N SER A 81 9.60 -0.78 13.04
CA SER A 81 8.27 -0.70 13.65
C SER A 81 7.39 0.38 13.01
N GLU A 82 7.95 1.54 12.67
CA GLU A 82 7.22 2.61 11.98
C GLU A 82 6.81 2.17 10.57
N ALA A 83 7.73 1.55 9.81
CA ALA A 83 7.46 1.06 8.47
C ALA A 83 6.32 0.04 8.47
N LEU A 84 6.38 -0.96 9.35
CA LEU A 84 5.32 -1.97 9.50
C LEU A 84 3.97 -1.34 9.86
N SER A 85 3.94 -0.43 10.85
CA SER A 85 2.70 0.24 11.24
C SER A 85 2.11 1.07 10.10
N ARG A 86 2.94 1.70 9.26
CA ARG A 86 2.48 2.46 8.09
C ARG A 86 1.94 1.55 7.00
N MET A 87 2.60 0.42 6.73
CA MET A 87 2.12 -0.58 5.77
C MET A 87 0.74 -1.11 6.17
N GLU A 88 0.54 -1.44 7.45
CA GLU A 88 -0.76 -1.88 7.97
C GLU A 88 -1.84 -0.82 7.77
N ARG A 89 -1.58 0.44 8.16
CA ARG A 89 -2.54 1.53 7.97
C ARG A 89 -2.89 1.78 6.50
N ASN A 90 -1.90 1.70 5.60
CA ASN A 90 -2.13 1.88 4.17
C ASN A 90 -2.96 0.72 3.60
N ARG A 91 -2.70 -0.52 4.03
CA ARG A 91 -3.49 -1.70 3.67
C ARG A 91 -4.94 -1.54 4.13
N ASP A 92 -5.17 -1.12 5.37
CA ASP A 92 -6.51 -0.91 5.91
C ASP A 92 -7.26 0.17 5.13
N LEU A 93 -6.56 1.26 4.78
CA LEU A 93 -7.13 2.33 3.96
C LEU A 93 -7.49 1.84 2.55
N LEU A 94 -6.62 1.08 1.89
CA LEU A 94 -6.90 0.47 0.60
C LEU A 94 -8.11 -0.45 0.66
N SER A 95 -8.18 -1.31 1.67
CA SER A 95 -9.31 -2.23 1.87
C SER A 95 -10.62 -1.46 2.05
N PHE A 96 -10.59 -0.36 2.83
CA PHE A 96 -11.74 0.51 2.98
C PHE A 96 -12.18 1.15 1.66
N CYS A 97 -11.22 1.70 0.88
CA CYS A 97 -11.50 2.30 -0.42
C CYS A 97 -12.10 1.30 -1.41
N ILE A 98 -11.56 0.09 -1.48
CA ILE A 98 -12.08 -1.00 -2.33
C ILE A 98 -13.52 -1.32 -1.93
N GLY A 99 -13.77 -1.57 -0.65
CA GLY A 99 -15.12 -1.87 -0.18
C GLY A 99 -16.12 -0.72 -0.40
N HIS A 100 -15.66 0.53 -0.41
CA HIS A 100 -16.50 1.66 -0.78
C HIS A 100 -16.88 1.64 -2.27
N VAL A 101 -15.92 1.40 -3.15
CA VAL A 101 -16.15 1.30 -4.60
C VAL A 101 -17.09 0.13 -4.92
N GLU A 102 -16.87 -1.05 -4.34
CA GLU A 102 -17.71 -2.23 -4.53
C GLU A 102 -19.18 -1.96 -4.16
N ARG A 103 -19.43 -1.37 -2.98
CA ARG A 103 -20.78 -0.99 -2.54
C ARG A 103 -21.41 0.08 -3.44
N SER A 104 -20.62 1.00 -3.98
CA SER A 104 -21.11 2.01 -4.91
C SER A 104 -21.58 1.36 -6.22
N ILE A 105 -20.78 0.43 -6.77
CA ILE A 105 -21.12 -0.34 -7.96
C ILE A 105 -22.39 -1.16 -7.73
N GLU A 106 -22.50 -1.86 -6.60
CA GLU A 106 -23.67 -2.66 -6.25
C GLU A 106 -24.96 -1.82 -6.22
N ARG A 107 -24.89 -0.61 -5.65
CA ARG A 107 -26.02 0.34 -5.62
C ARG A 107 -26.43 0.78 -7.02
N ILE A 108 -25.46 1.12 -7.88
CA ILE A 108 -25.73 1.51 -9.27
C ILE A 108 -26.39 0.37 -10.04
N LEU A 109 -25.85 -0.85 -9.92
CA LEU A 109 -26.43 -2.04 -10.57
C LEU A 109 -27.85 -2.34 -10.07
N THR A 110 -28.10 -2.19 -8.77
CA THR A 110 -29.43 -2.36 -8.17
C THR A 110 -30.41 -1.32 -8.70
N PHE A 111 -29.99 -0.05 -8.78
CA PHE A 111 -30.79 1.02 -9.37
C PHE A 111 -31.14 0.73 -10.84
N LEU A 112 -30.14 0.38 -11.66
CA LEU A 112 -30.34 0.05 -13.07
C LEU A 112 -31.26 -1.16 -13.28
N ARG A 113 -31.17 -2.19 -12.44
CA ARG A 113 -32.08 -3.34 -12.48
C ARG A 113 -33.52 -2.94 -12.12
N ARG A 114 -33.71 -2.04 -11.15
CA ARG A 114 -35.02 -1.57 -10.72
C ARG A 114 -35.69 -0.66 -11.75
N GLU A 115 -34.94 0.29 -12.31
CA GLU A 115 -35.42 1.19 -13.37
C GLU A 115 -35.63 0.45 -14.70
N GLY A 116 -34.71 -0.44 -15.08
CA GLY A 116 -34.84 -1.28 -16.28
C GLY A 116 -35.98 -2.31 -16.19
N ALA A 117 -36.40 -2.70 -14.98
CA ALA A 117 -37.63 -3.45 -14.76
C ALA A 117 -38.89 -2.56 -14.90
N GLY A 118 -38.83 -1.30 -14.46
CA GLY A 118 -39.93 -0.34 -14.57
C GLY A 118 -40.28 0.07 -16.00
N GLU A 119 -39.30 0.07 -16.92
CA GLU A 119 -39.57 0.38 -18.34
C GLU A 119 -40.35 -0.73 -19.06
N LYS A 120 -40.13 -2.00 -18.69
CA LYS A 120 -40.94 -3.14 -19.18
C LYS A 120 -42.36 -3.13 -18.64
N ASP A 121 -42.55 -2.78 -17.36
CA ASP A 121 -43.89 -2.66 -16.77
C ASP A 121 -44.68 -1.48 -17.35
N ARG A 122 -44.04 -0.34 -17.63
CA ARG A 122 -44.73 0.81 -18.25
C ARG A 122 -45.24 0.51 -19.66
N LEU A 123 -44.51 -0.29 -20.45
CA LEU A 123 -44.97 -0.69 -21.80
C LEU A 123 -46.13 -1.70 -21.76
N SER A 124 -46.22 -2.55 -20.73
CA SER A 124 -47.36 -3.49 -20.56
C SER A 124 -48.68 -2.80 -20.19
N LEU A 125 -48.63 -1.61 -19.58
CA LEU A 125 -49.82 -0.81 -19.26
C LEU A 125 -50.44 -0.11 -20.48
N PHE A 126 -49.71 0.05 -21.58
CA PHE A 126 -50.21 0.67 -22.81
C PHE A 126 -50.73 -0.33 -23.85
N VAL A 127 -50.42 -1.63 -23.73
CA VAL A 127 -50.84 -2.66 -24.70
C VAL A 127 -52.15 -3.37 -24.28
N SER A 128 -52.67 -3.13 -23.08
CA SER A 128 -53.90 -3.79 -22.58
C SER A 128 -55.19 -2.96 -22.76
N ARG A 129 -55.18 -1.92 -23.60
CA ARG A 129 -56.37 -1.12 -23.91
C ARG A 129 -56.74 -1.19 -25.40
N GLU A 130 -57.17 -2.38 -25.81
CA GLU A 130 -58.09 -2.54 -26.95
C GLU A 130 -59.23 -3.46 -26.51
N VAL A 131 -60.38 -2.83 -26.20
CA VAL A 131 -61.74 -3.39 -26.35
C VAL A 131 -62.62 -2.26 -26.86
#